data_AF-A0A846Q889-F1
#
_entry.id   AF-A0A846Q889-F1
#
_cell.length_a   1.000
_cell.length_b   1.000
_cell.length_c   1.000
_cell.angle_alpha   90.00
_cell.angle_beta   90.00
_cell.angle_gamma   90.00
#
_symmetry.space_group_name_H-M   'P 1'
#
loop_
_entity.id
_entity.type
_entity.pdbx_description
1 polymer ?
#
loop_
_entity_poly.entity_id
_entity_poly.type
_entity_poly.pdbx_seq_one_letter_code
_entity_poly.pdbx_strand_id
1 'polypeptide(L)'
;MKFLIALFLIGLMPLAFAQTDNTSDEADCKNLEPITYQVGLDLSTIGEIDTKTGSYELIFWQTFVSDEVDFTKCPPPSEWDYTNGYIKDKEGVYTEPHFHKFEVHGVFFSEFDFRDYPFEKLNLSVHLEPFYPITAENLIFEVNDDFSGIEGTRLTVPGWSVGTPVFESRVDSYEWGDFPNFSASIPIESPPVSVFLKKVLPPIILGFFGFSTFFLSSKRLEERLTVIGAGMIGAIFFHAVYLLGEIPPLGYLTIADKIMISIYSIFSMSFLGAILQQNHQNKLERENQQYSVVDALAIDKKMMKVTPIFATVVFVMLYFLT
;
A
#
# COMPACT_ATOMS: atom_id res chain seq x y z
N MET A 1 -80.42 -34.00 -10.33
CA MET A 1 -80.31 -34.74 -9.06
C MET A 1 -79.32 -33.98 -8.19
N LYS A 2 -79.79 -32.91 -7.52
CA LYS A 2 -79.99 -32.81 -6.06
C LYS A 2 -78.69 -33.00 -5.24
N PHE A 3 -78.19 -31.86 -4.75
CA PHE A 3 -77.63 -31.58 -3.42
C PHE A 3 -77.30 -32.79 -2.51
N LEU A 4 -76.09 -32.83 -1.96
CA LEU A 4 -75.91 -32.71 -0.51
C LEU A 4 -74.48 -32.31 -0.12
N ILE A 5 -74.43 -31.27 0.72
CA ILE A 5 -73.29 -30.76 1.47
C ILE A 5 -73.10 -31.65 2.70
N ALA A 6 -71.86 -32.03 3.03
CA ALA A 6 -71.50 -32.53 4.36
C ALA A 6 -70.18 -31.88 4.80
N LEU A 7 -70.34 -30.90 5.68
CA LEU A 7 -69.31 -30.23 6.47
C LEU A 7 -69.12 -31.05 7.76
N PHE A 8 -67.91 -31.33 8.22
CA PHE A 8 -67.65 -31.40 9.67
C PHE A 8 -66.20 -31.12 10.03
N LEU A 9 -66.09 -30.26 11.05
CA LEU A 9 -64.93 -29.65 11.70
C LEU A 9 -63.77 -30.59 11.99
N ILE A 10 -62.55 -30.14 11.70
CA ILE A 10 -61.34 -30.53 12.44
C ILE A 10 -60.85 -29.28 13.16
N GLY A 11 -60.79 -29.37 14.49
CA GLY A 11 -60.42 -28.28 15.39
C GLY A 11 -58.97 -27.84 15.19
N LEU A 12 -58.79 -26.53 15.06
CA LEU A 12 -57.51 -25.85 15.24
C LEU A 12 -57.19 -25.80 16.74
N MET A 13 -56.23 -26.61 17.19
CA MET A 13 -55.47 -26.30 18.40
C MET A 13 -54.39 -25.29 18.03
N PRO A 14 -54.27 -24.14 18.71
CA PRO A 14 -53.07 -23.34 18.61
C PRO A 14 -51.93 -24.10 19.31
N LEU A 15 -50.91 -24.46 18.53
CA LEU A 15 -49.59 -24.76 19.07
C LEU A 15 -49.09 -23.48 19.72
N ALA A 16 -49.22 -23.40 21.05
CA ALA A 16 -48.50 -22.44 21.85
C ALA A 16 -47.01 -22.75 21.69
N PHE A 17 -46.32 -21.97 20.88
CA PHE A 17 -44.87 -21.85 20.99
C PHE A 17 -44.61 -21.19 22.34
N ALA A 18 -44.09 -21.98 23.28
CA ALA A 18 -43.49 -21.43 24.48
C ALA A 18 -42.27 -20.62 24.04
N GLN A 19 -42.37 -19.29 24.08
CA GLN A 19 -41.20 -18.44 24.20
C GLN A 19 -40.58 -18.75 25.55
N THR A 20 -39.43 -19.42 25.55
CA THR A 20 -38.53 -19.42 26.69
C THR A 20 -38.00 -18.00 26.81
N ASP A 21 -38.54 -17.25 27.77
CA ASP A 21 -37.99 -15.97 28.21
C ASP A 21 -36.57 -16.19 28.75
N ASN A 22 -35.55 -15.98 27.93
CA ASN A 22 -34.14 -15.85 28.33
C ASN A 22 -33.92 -14.51 29.05
N THR A 23 -34.63 -14.29 30.15
CA THR A 23 -34.57 -13.04 30.93
C THR A 23 -33.51 -13.09 32.05
N SER A 24 -32.82 -14.22 32.24
CA SER A 24 -31.76 -14.35 33.25
C SER A 24 -30.37 -13.96 32.75
N ASP A 25 -30.06 -14.19 31.47
CA ASP A 25 -28.67 -14.09 30.98
C ASP A 25 -28.29 -12.65 30.62
N GLU A 26 -29.23 -11.80 30.22
CA GLU A 26 -28.99 -10.37 29.91
C GLU A 26 -28.84 -9.47 31.16
N ALA A 27 -29.30 -9.93 32.34
CA ALA A 27 -29.30 -9.13 33.56
C ALA A 27 -27.93 -9.10 34.25
N ASP A 28 -27.12 -10.15 34.09
CA ASP A 28 -25.79 -10.25 34.71
C ASP A 28 -24.74 -9.40 33.96
N CYS A 29 -24.91 -9.16 32.66
CA CYS A 29 -23.96 -8.38 31.84
C CYS A 29 -24.14 -6.85 31.95
N LYS A 30 -25.19 -6.37 32.62
CA LYS A 30 -25.66 -4.96 32.53
C LYS A 30 -25.28 -4.06 33.71
N ASN A 31 -24.55 -4.56 34.71
CA ASN A 31 -24.23 -3.81 35.93
C ASN A 31 -22.79 -3.28 36.02
N LEU A 32 -22.02 -3.37 34.93
CA LEU A 32 -20.64 -2.85 34.85
C LEU A 32 -20.62 -1.68 33.86
N GLU A 33 -20.58 -0.45 34.39
CA GLU A 33 -20.23 0.76 33.64
C GLU A 33 -18.70 0.90 33.60
N PRO A 34 -18.16 1.42 32.48
CA PRO A 34 -17.93 0.67 31.26
C PRO A 34 -17.02 -0.56 31.49
N ILE A 35 -17.25 -1.63 30.74
CA ILE A 35 -16.43 -2.85 30.79
C ILE A 35 -15.11 -2.60 30.06
N THR A 36 -13.99 -3.06 30.63
CA THR A 36 -12.68 -3.02 29.93
C THR A 36 -12.38 -4.35 29.27
N TYR A 37 -12.13 -4.32 27.96
CA TYR A 37 -11.54 -5.43 27.21
C TYR A 37 -10.09 -5.11 26.86
N GLN A 38 -9.17 -5.96 27.31
CA GLN A 38 -7.81 -5.96 26.81
C GLN A 38 -7.80 -6.73 25.48
N VAL A 39 -7.48 -6.01 24.41
CA VAL A 39 -7.56 -6.46 23.02
C VAL A 39 -6.16 -6.77 22.53
N GLY A 40 -5.96 -7.96 21.96
CA GLY A 40 -4.69 -8.35 21.36
C GLY A 40 -4.84 -8.83 19.91
N LEU A 41 -3.87 -8.50 19.07
CA LEU A 41 -3.79 -8.95 17.69
C LEU A 41 -2.44 -9.66 17.45
N ASP A 42 -2.49 -10.95 17.17
CA ASP A 42 -1.31 -11.74 16.82
C ASP A 42 -1.32 -12.08 15.32
N LEU A 43 -0.41 -11.45 14.58
CA LEU A 43 -0.38 -11.52 13.13
C LEU A 43 0.21 -12.85 12.64
N SER A 44 -0.59 -13.64 11.93
CA SER A 44 -0.19 -14.95 11.42
C SER A 44 0.30 -14.91 9.97
N THR A 45 -0.36 -14.15 9.09
CA THR A 45 -0.02 -14.07 7.67
C THR A 45 -0.37 -12.72 7.06
N ILE A 46 0.51 -12.25 6.16
CA ILE A 46 0.22 -11.16 5.23
C ILE A 46 0.13 -11.79 3.83
N GLY A 47 -1.02 -11.65 3.20
CA GLY A 47 -1.30 -12.15 1.86
C GLY A 47 -0.85 -11.18 0.77
N GLU A 48 -1.69 -11.04 -0.26
CA GLU A 48 -1.44 -10.08 -1.35
C GLU A 48 -1.52 -8.64 -0.83
N ILE A 49 -0.58 -7.80 -1.25
CA ILE A 49 -0.58 -6.35 -1.02
C ILE A 49 -0.73 -5.70 -2.40
N ASP A 50 -1.87 -5.09 -2.66
CA ASP A 50 -2.13 -4.32 -3.86
C ASP A 50 -1.91 -2.82 -3.58
N THR A 51 -0.70 -2.37 -3.91
CA THR A 51 -0.28 -0.98 -3.76
C THR A 51 -1.12 0.00 -4.59
N LYS A 52 -1.80 -0.43 -5.65
CA LYS A 52 -2.65 0.45 -6.48
C LYS A 52 -3.98 0.77 -5.82
N THR A 53 -4.58 -0.23 -5.18
CA THR A 53 -5.87 -0.05 -4.52
C THR A 53 -5.70 0.32 -3.04
N GLY A 54 -4.49 0.17 -2.49
CA GLY A 54 -4.25 0.33 -1.06
C GLY A 54 -4.77 -0.86 -0.25
N SER A 55 -5.12 -1.97 -0.91
CA SER A 55 -5.73 -3.14 -0.29
C SER A 55 -4.69 -4.20 0.06
N TYR A 56 -4.93 -4.93 1.14
CA TYR A 56 -4.07 -6.02 1.56
C TYR A 56 -4.86 -7.05 2.37
N GLU A 57 -4.43 -8.30 2.25
CA GLU A 57 -5.03 -9.43 2.96
C GLU A 57 -4.23 -9.76 4.21
N LEU A 58 -4.91 -9.93 5.34
CA LEU A 58 -4.29 -10.36 6.60
C LEU A 58 -5.03 -11.55 7.18
N ILE A 59 -4.27 -12.43 7.83
CA ILE A 59 -4.78 -13.46 8.72
C ILE A 59 -4.12 -13.26 10.09
N PHE A 60 -4.93 -13.16 11.13
CA PHE A 60 -4.45 -12.93 12.50
C PHE A 60 -5.41 -13.51 13.54
N TRP A 61 -4.88 -13.79 14.72
CA TRP A 61 -5.68 -14.10 15.89
C TRP A 61 -6.10 -12.80 16.57
N GLN A 62 -7.41 -12.64 16.77
CA GLN A 62 -7.98 -11.60 17.61
C GLN A 62 -8.26 -12.18 18.98
N THR A 63 -7.83 -11.48 20.03
CA THR A 63 -8.07 -11.87 21.42
C THR A 63 -8.75 -10.74 22.19
N PHE A 64 -9.60 -11.13 23.13
CA PHE A 64 -10.22 -10.27 24.13
C PHE A 64 -10.04 -10.92 25.49
N VAL A 65 -9.57 -10.13 26.45
CA VAL A 65 -9.33 -10.56 27.83
C VAL A 65 -10.01 -9.57 28.77
N SER A 66 -10.67 -10.07 29.81
CA SER A 66 -11.26 -9.22 30.84
C SER A 66 -11.32 -9.97 32.17
N ASP A 67 -10.76 -9.38 33.22
CA ASP A 67 -10.84 -9.94 34.58
C ASP A 67 -12.23 -9.74 35.22
N GLU A 68 -13.04 -8.84 34.65
CA GLU A 68 -14.34 -8.42 35.22
C GLU A 68 -15.52 -9.21 34.65
N VAL A 69 -15.37 -9.75 33.43
CA VAL A 69 -16.45 -10.39 32.69
C VAL A 69 -16.18 -11.88 32.51
N ASP A 70 -17.20 -12.69 32.76
CA ASP A 70 -17.23 -14.11 32.42
C ASP A 70 -17.81 -14.28 31.01
N PHE A 71 -16.97 -14.36 29.97
CA PHE A 71 -17.35 -14.51 28.57
C PHE A 71 -18.14 -15.79 28.25
N THR A 72 -18.16 -16.79 29.15
CA THR A 72 -19.03 -17.97 28.97
C THR A 72 -20.49 -17.67 29.29
N LYS A 73 -20.75 -16.59 30.03
CA LYS A 73 -22.09 -16.09 30.37
C LYS A 73 -22.44 -14.83 29.59
N CYS A 74 -21.47 -13.94 29.43
CA CYS A 74 -21.57 -12.66 28.73
C CYS A 74 -20.56 -12.63 27.59
N PRO A 75 -20.80 -13.39 26.49
CA PRO A 75 -19.84 -13.46 25.39
C PRO A 75 -19.65 -12.08 24.74
N PRO A 76 -18.44 -11.77 24.22
CA PRO A 76 -18.25 -10.58 23.41
C PRO A 76 -19.18 -10.59 22.18
N PRO A 77 -19.43 -9.41 21.58
CA PRO A 77 -20.16 -9.32 20.32
C PRO A 77 -19.70 -10.35 19.28
N SER A 78 -20.66 -10.98 18.60
CA SER A 78 -20.36 -11.96 17.56
C SER A 78 -19.74 -11.33 16.31
N GLU A 79 -19.99 -10.04 16.10
CA GLU A 79 -19.49 -9.25 14.99
C GLU A 79 -18.86 -7.96 15.54
N TRP A 80 -17.80 -7.52 14.86
CA TRP A 80 -17.07 -6.30 15.16
C TRP A 80 -16.91 -5.50 13.88
N ASP A 81 -16.84 -4.18 14.02
CA ASP A 81 -16.62 -3.28 12.90
C ASP A 81 -15.13 -3.14 12.64
N TYR A 82 -14.70 -3.64 11.49
CA TYR A 82 -13.34 -3.41 11.00
C TYR A 82 -13.36 -2.21 10.08
N THR A 83 -13.24 -1.01 10.64
CA THR A 83 -13.64 0.25 9.97
C THR A 83 -12.86 0.57 8.70
N ASN A 84 -11.69 -0.06 8.50
CA ASN A 84 -10.87 0.07 7.31
C ASN A 84 -10.86 -1.20 6.43
N GLY A 85 -11.81 -2.11 6.58
CA GLY A 85 -11.77 -3.38 5.87
C GLY A 85 -13.07 -4.17 5.93
N TYR A 86 -12.98 -5.43 5.52
CA TYR A 86 -14.06 -6.40 5.68
C TYR A 86 -13.49 -7.79 5.93
N ILE A 87 -14.27 -8.59 6.66
CA ILE A 87 -13.90 -9.95 7.04
C ILE A 87 -14.43 -10.92 5.97
N LYS A 88 -13.53 -11.76 5.45
CA LYS A 88 -13.85 -12.87 4.54
C LYS A 88 -14.42 -14.05 5.31
N ASP A 89 -13.75 -14.41 6.40
CA ASP A 89 -14.15 -15.53 7.26
C ASP A 89 -13.61 -15.38 8.68
N LYS A 90 -14.25 -16.11 9.61
CA LYS A 90 -13.87 -16.17 11.02
C LYS A 90 -13.94 -17.61 11.51
N GLU A 91 -12.79 -18.14 11.92
CA GLU A 91 -12.66 -19.53 12.39
C GLU A 91 -12.02 -19.61 13.78
N GLY A 92 -11.81 -20.82 14.29
CA GLY A 92 -11.01 -21.04 15.49
C GLY A 92 -11.56 -20.42 16.78
N VAL A 93 -12.86 -20.13 16.85
CA VAL A 93 -13.50 -19.47 18.00
C VAL A 93 -13.32 -20.32 19.27
N TYR A 94 -12.79 -19.70 20.31
CA TYR A 94 -12.56 -20.32 21.61
C TYR A 94 -12.89 -19.33 22.73
N THR A 95 -13.66 -19.79 23.72
CA THR A 95 -14.14 -18.97 24.84
C THR A 95 -13.92 -19.70 26.16
N GLU A 96 -13.25 -19.04 27.08
CA GLU A 96 -13.13 -19.35 28.50
C GLU A 96 -13.68 -18.16 29.32
N PRO A 97 -13.87 -18.29 30.64
CA PRO A 97 -14.46 -17.22 31.44
C PRO A 97 -13.82 -15.84 31.23
N HIS A 98 -12.50 -15.72 31.20
CA HIS A 98 -11.85 -14.40 31.09
C HIS A 98 -11.09 -14.20 29.77
N PHE A 99 -11.31 -15.09 28.80
CA PHE A 99 -10.54 -15.13 27.56
C PHE A 99 -11.41 -15.54 26.37
N HIS A 100 -11.40 -14.74 25.32
CA HIS A 100 -12.07 -15.05 24.07
C HIS A 100 -11.11 -14.83 22.90
N LYS A 101 -11.05 -15.77 21.97
CA LYS A 101 -10.23 -15.63 20.76
C LYS A 101 -10.90 -16.21 19.53
N PHE A 102 -10.50 -15.71 18.38
CA PHE A 102 -10.87 -16.24 17.05
C PHE A 102 -9.84 -15.83 16.01
N GLU A 103 -9.75 -16.60 14.93
CA GLU A 103 -8.92 -16.27 13.77
C GLU A 103 -9.73 -15.44 12.78
N VAL A 104 -9.13 -14.39 12.26
CA VAL A 104 -9.75 -13.46 11.32
C VAL A 104 -9.02 -13.57 10.00
N HIS A 105 -9.76 -13.84 8.93
CA HIS A 105 -9.28 -13.66 7.56
C HIS A 105 -9.96 -12.45 6.95
N GLY A 106 -9.22 -11.39 6.65
CA GLY A 106 -9.79 -10.12 6.21
C GLY A 106 -9.02 -9.45 5.08
N VAL A 107 -9.71 -8.53 4.40
CA VAL A 107 -9.11 -7.59 3.45
C VAL A 107 -9.29 -6.19 4.00
N PHE A 108 -8.19 -5.47 4.10
CA PHE A 108 -8.11 -4.16 4.72
C PHE A 108 -7.55 -3.15 3.73
N PHE A 109 -7.76 -1.88 4.03
CA PHE A 109 -7.39 -0.75 3.19
C PHE A 109 -6.61 0.27 4.01
N SER A 110 -5.58 0.85 3.39
CA SER A 110 -4.83 1.97 3.94
C SER A 110 -4.47 2.96 2.85
N GLU A 111 -4.37 4.23 3.22
CA GLU A 111 -3.82 5.26 2.35
C GLU A 111 -2.28 5.20 2.42
N PHE A 112 -1.65 4.89 1.30
CA PHE A 112 -0.19 4.80 1.20
C PHE A 112 0.45 6.10 0.71
N ASP A 113 1.57 6.47 1.32
CA ASP A 113 2.42 7.57 0.86
C ASP A 113 3.56 7.03 -0.02
N PHE A 114 3.57 7.46 -1.29
CA PHE A 114 4.57 7.05 -2.28
C PHE A 114 5.58 8.14 -2.61
N ARG A 115 5.65 9.25 -1.84
CA ARG A 115 6.66 10.31 -2.08
C ARG A 115 8.07 9.76 -2.18
N ASP A 116 8.40 8.78 -1.35
CA ASP A 116 9.69 8.12 -1.31
C ASP A 116 9.83 6.92 -2.25
N TYR A 117 8.80 6.61 -3.05
CA TYR A 117 8.85 5.50 -4.01
C TYR A 117 10.07 5.65 -4.94
N PRO A 118 10.93 4.61 -5.07
CA PRO A 118 10.66 3.20 -4.76
C PRO A 118 11.22 2.69 -3.42
N PHE A 119 11.56 3.58 -2.50
CA PHE A 119 12.11 3.29 -1.16
C PHE A 119 11.09 3.59 -0.05
N GLU A 120 9.81 3.55 -0.39
CA GLU A 120 8.70 3.83 0.51
C GLU A 120 8.67 2.87 1.72
N LYS A 121 8.13 3.39 2.82
CA LYS A 121 7.75 2.63 3.99
C LYS A 121 6.24 2.70 4.09
N LEU A 122 5.58 1.56 4.04
CA LEU A 122 4.13 1.47 4.11
C LEU A 122 3.73 0.93 5.48
N ASN A 123 2.54 1.31 5.95
CA ASN A 123 1.95 0.77 7.17
C ASN A 123 0.65 0.08 6.81
N LEU A 124 0.60 -1.23 7.02
CA LEU A 124 -0.64 -1.99 6.93
C LEU A 124 -1.38 -1.81 8.26
N SER A 125 -2.62 -1.35 8.24
CA SER A 125 -3.39 -1.11 9.45
C SER A 125 -4.61 -2.02 9.60
N VAL A 126 -4.98 -2.32 10.83
CA VAL A 126 -6.27 -2.92 11.18
C VAL A 126 -6.90 -2.01 12.21
N HIS A 127 -8.13 -1.57 11.97
CA HIS A 127 -8.92 -0.78 12.90
C HIS A 127 -10.13 -1.60 13.34
N LEU A 128 -10.36 -1.66 14.64
CA LEU A 128 -11.42 -2.44 15.27
C LEU A 128 -12.24 -1.52 16.17
N GLU A 129 -13.55 -1.52 15.95
CA GLU A 129 -14.56 -0.83 16.77
C GLU A 129 -15.75 -1.75 17.03
N PRO A 130 -16.53 -1.53 18.10
CA PRO A 130 -17.83 -2.16 18.26
C PRO A 130 -18.88 -1.53 17.33
N PHE A 131 -19.87 -2.32 16.91
CA PHE A 131 -21.04 -1.78 16.21
C PHE A 131 -21.98 -1.01 17.18
N TYR A 132 -22.65 0.01 16.66
CA TYR A 132 -23.77 0.67 17.33
C TYR A 132 -24.82 -0.37 17.78
N PRO A 133 -25.35 -0.32 19.02
CA PRO A 133 -25.30 0.80 19.97
C PRO A 133 -24.20 0.73 21.04
N ILE A 134 -23.20 -0.15 20.91
CA ILE A 134 -22.13 -0.27 21.90
C ILE A 134 -21.13 0.88 21.68
N THR A 135 -20.97 1.73 22.67
CA THR A 135 -20.12 2.93 22.63
C THR A 135 -19.06 2.91 23.73
N ALA A 136 -18.23 3.95 23.80
CA ALA A 136 -17.24 4.16 24.86
C ALA A 136 -17.87 4.28 26.27
N GLU A 137 -19.18 4.54 26.37
CA GLU A 137 -19.92 4.50 27.64
C GLU A 137 -20.15 3.07 28.15
N ASN A 138 -20.09 2.08 27.25
CA ASN A 138 -20.36 0.67 27.56
C ASN A 138 -19.08 -0.16 27.62
N LEU A 139 -18.09 0.18 26.79
CA LEU A 139 -16.92 -0.63 26.53
C LEU A 139 -15.68 0.25 26.33
N ILE A 140 -14.57 -0.13 26.95
CA ILE A 140 -13.25 0.48 26.72
C ILE A 140 -12.30 -0.60 26.22
N PHE A 141 -11.46 -0.25 25.24
CA PHE A 141 -10.34 -1.09 24.82
C PHE A 141 -9.06 -0.68 25.51
N GLU A 142 -8.29 -1.67 25.93
CA GLU A 142 -6.88 -1.53 26.32
C GLU A 142 -6.04 -2.48 25.46
N VAL A 143 -4.80 -2.11 25.15
CA VAL A 143 -3.91 -3.00 24.39
C VAL A 143 -3.43 -4.12 25.31
N ASN A 144 -3.57 -5.37 24.87
CA ASN A 144 -2.93 -6.51 25.51
C ASN A 144 -1.63 -6.86 24.79
N ASP A 145 -0.49 -6.41 25.31
CA ASP A 145 0.82 -6.67 24.71
C ASP A 145 1.21 -8.16 24.73
N ASP A 146 0.75 -8.93 25.72
CA ASP A 146 1.08 -10.36 25.84
C ASP A 146 0.43 -11.20 24.73
N PHE A 147 -0.69 -10.73 24.18
CA PHE A 147 -1.41 -11.34 23.05
C PHE A 147 -1.33 -10.50 21.76
N SER A 148 -0.39 -9.55 21.69
CA SER A 148 -0.17 -8.73 20.49
C SER A 148 1.22 -8.95 19.92
N GLY A 149 1.31 -9.22 18.61
CA GLY A 149 2.60 -9.47 17.99
C GLY A 149 2.54 -10.06 16.60
N ILE A 150 3.58 -10.82 16.27
CA ILE A 150 3.68 -11.63 15.06
C ILE A 150 3.87 -13.08 15.49
N GLU A 151 3.01 -13.95 14.98
CA GLU A 151 3.00 -15.37 15.33
C GLU A 151 4.23 -16.07 14.72
N GLY A 152 5.13 -16.51 15.58
CA GLY A 152 6.26 -17.36 15.20
C GLY A 152 7.43 -16.64 14.48
N THR A 153 8.56 -17.35 14.40
CA THR A 153 9.85 -16.74 14.04
C THR A 153 10.06 -16.30 12.58
N ARG A 154 9.10 -16.45 11.64
CA ARG A 154 9.36 -16.20 10.21
C ARG A 154 8.12 -15.83 9.38
N LEU A 155 7.44 -14.73 9.70
CA LEU A 155 6.54 -14.10 8.73
C LEU A 155 7.38 -13.55 7.57
N THR A 156 7.35 -14.23 6.42
CA THR A 156 8.06 -13.80 5.21
C THR A 156 7.09 -13.38 4.13
N VAL A 157 7.15 -12.11 3.73
CA VAL A 157 6.32 -11.55 2.66
C VAL A 157 7.22 -11.31 1.45
N PRO A 158 6.93 -11.92 0.28
CA PRO A 158 7.75 -11.71 -0.91
C PRO A 158 7.87 -10.23 -1.27
N GLY A 159 9.11 -9.75 -1.38
CA GLY A 159 9.39 -8.35 -1.75
C GLY A 159 9.39 -7.35 -0.60
N TRP A 160 8.95 -7.74 0.60
CA TRP A 160 8.81 -6.86 1.75
C TRP A 160 9.60 -7.37 2.95
N SER A 161 10.09 -6.45 3.76
CA SER A 161 10.58 -6.70 5.12
C SER A 161 9.52 -6.19 6.09
N VAL A 162 9.06 -7.05 7.00
CA VAL A 162 8.06 -6.69 8.01
C VAL A 162 8.80 -6.18 9.24
N GLY A 163 8.45 -4.97 9.69
CA GLY A 163 8.95 -4.39 10.91
C GLY A 163 8.16 -4.83 12.14
N THR A 164 8.46 -4.22 13.28
CA THR A 164 7.72 -4.49 14.53
C THR A 164 6.35 -3.81 14.49
N PRO A 165 5.25 -4.54 14.68
CA PRO A 165 3.93 -3.94 14.76
C PRO A 165 3.81 -3.00 15.97
N VAL A 166 2.95 -1.99 15.84
CA VAL A 166 2.60 -1.05 16.89
C VAL A 166 1.11 -1.15 17.13
N PHE A 167 0.71 -1.22 18.40
CA PHE A 167 -0.68 -1.38 18.81
C PHE A 167 -1.08 -0.17 19.66
N GLU A 168 -2.26 0.38 19.39
CA GLU A 168 -2.78 1.56 20.08
C GLU A 168 -4.26 1.36 20.38
N SER A 169 -4.70 1.88 21.53
CA SER A 169 -6.12 2.03 21.86
C SER A 169 -6.43 3.51 22.05
N ARG A 170 -7.55 3.95 21.48
CA ARG A 170 -8.05 5.33 21.61
C ARG A 170 -9.58 5.33 21.59
N VAL A 171 -10.16 6.51 21.77
CA VAL A 171 -11.59 6.74 21.57
C VAL A 171 -11.76 7.65 20.37
N ASP A 172 -12.50 7.19 19.37
CA ASP A 172 -12.83 7.96 18.18
C ASP A 172 -14.22 8.58 18.33
N SER A 173 -14.32 9.89 18.11
CA SER A 173 -15.56 10.65 18.27
C SER A 173 -16.25 10.90 16.94
N TYR A 174 -17.52 10.53 16.86
CA TYR A 174 -18.39 10.80 15.72
C TYR A 174 -19.60 11.64 16.17
N GLU A 175 -20.35 12.21 15.23
CA GLU A 175 -21.55 13.02 15.56
C GLU A 175 -22.63 12.25 16.34
N TRP A 176 -22.59 10.92 16.28
CA TRP A 176 -23.59 10.01 16.83
C TRP A 176 -23.07 9.18 18.03
N GLY A 177 -21.83 9.40 18.48
CA GLY A 177 -21.27 8.76 19.66
C GLY A 177 -19.75 8.66 19.65
N ASP A 178 -19.20 8.31 20.81
CA ASP A 178 -17.78 8.02 21.00
C ASP A 178 -17.57 6.50 21.01
N PHE A 179 -16.57 5.99 20.29
CA PHE A 179 -16.34 4.55 20.13
C PHE A 179 -14.92 4.18 20.57
N PRO A 180 -14.75 3.09 21.34
CA PRO A 180 -13.42 2.57 21.59
C PRO A 180 -12.86 2.01 20.27
N ASN A 181 -11.66 2.46 19.91
CA ASN A 181 -10.94 2.04 18.71
C ASN A 181 -9.64 1.35 19.11
N PHE A 182 -9.46 0.12 18.67
CA PHE A 182 -8.18 -0.58 18.72
C PHE A 182 -7.56 -0.53 17.33
N SER A 183 -6.28 -0.17 17.24
CA SER A 183 -5.56 -0.15 15.98
C SER A 183 -4.22 -0.87 16.06
N ALA A 184 -3.97 -1.73 15.06
CA ALA A 184 -2.67 -2.35 14.83
C ALA A 184 -2.05 -1.73 13.57
N SER A 185 -0.78 -1.34 13.66
CA SER A 185 0.01 -0.80 12.54
C SER A 185 1.22 -1.69 12.29
N ILE A 186 1.29 -2.28 11.10
CA ILE A 186 2.31 -3.25 10.71
C ILE A 186 3.19 -2.58 9.63
N PRO A 187 4.35 -2.04 10.02
CA PRO A 187 5.23 -1.38 9.07
C PRO A 187 5.88 -2.41 8.14
N ILE A 188 5.90 -2.10 6.84
CA ILE A 188 6.56 -2.88 5.81
C ILE A 188 7.44 -1.97 4.94
N GLU A 189 8.58 -2.48 4.50
CA GLU A 189 9.47 -1.76 3.59
C GLU A 189 10.12 -2.68 2.56
N SER A 190 10.37 -2.16 1.36
CA SER A 190 11.09 -2.91 0.33
C SER A 190 12.60 -2.93 0.66
N PRO A 191 13.30 -4.10 0.55
CA PRO A 191 14.73 -4.16 0.82
C PRO A 191 15.54 -3.21 -0.08
N PRO A 192 16.32 -2.24 0.47
CA PRO A 192 16.93 -1.16 -0.32
C PRO A 192 17.84 -1.64 -1.46
N VAL A 193 18.58 -2.72 -1.25
CA VAL A 193 19.47 -3.30 -2.28
C VAL A 193 18.67 -3.89 -3.44
N SER A 194 17.56 -4.58 -3.16
CA SER A 194 16.68 -5.14 -4.20
C SER A 194 16.04 -4.00 -5.01
N VAL A 195 15.55 -2.97 -4.32
CA VAL A 195 15.01 -1.75 -4.95
C VAL A 195 16.04 -1.11 -5.86
N PHE A 196 17.25 -0.87 -5.35
CA PHE A 196 18.30 -0.23 -6.14
C PHE A 196 18.60 -1.03 -7.42
N LEU A 197 18.82 -2.34 -7.30
CA LEU A 197 19.18 -3.20 -8.43
C LEU A 197 18.07 -3.33 -9.48
N LYS A 198 16.80 -3.33 -9.06
CA LYS A 198 15.66 -3.58 -9.96
C LYS A 198 15.03 -2.29 -10.51
N LYS A 199 14.98 -1.22 -9.71
CA LYS A 199 14.23 0.00 -10.03
C LYS A 199 15.11 1.20 -10.34
N VAL A 200 16.32 1.29 -9.76
CA VAL A 200 17.20 2.48 -9.92
C VAL A 200 18.36 2.24 -10.89
N LEU A 201 19.01 1.07 -10.82
CA LEU A 201 20.16 0.75 -11.66
C LEU A 201 19.82 0.68 -13.16
N PRO A 202 18.71 0.05 -13.62
CA PRO A 202 18.39 -0.01 -15.04
C PRO A 202 18.25 1.36 -15.73
N PRO A 203 17.51 2.35 -15.19
CA PRO A 203 17.43 3.66 -15.82
C PRO A 203 18.74 4.45 -15.78
N ILE A 204 19.60 4.24 -14.77
CA ILE A 204 20.97 4.79 -14.76
C ILE A 204 21.77 4.23 -15.94
N ILE A 205 21.70 2.93 -16.20
CA ILE A 205 22.36 2.29 -17.35
C ILE A 205 21.83 2.86 -18.67
N LEU A 206 20.51 3.06 -18.79
CA LEU A 206 19.92 3.70 -19.98
C LEU A 206 20.43 5.14 -20.17
N GLY A 207 20.46 5.93 -19.10
CA GLY A 207 21.03 7.28 -19.15
C GLY A 207 22.50 7.27 -19.56
N PHE A 208 23.28 6.28 -19.08
CA PHE A 208 24.66 6.09 -19.49
C PHE A 208 24.78 5.80 -20.99
N PHE A 209 23.91 4.97 -21.57
CA PHE A 209 23.88 4.77 -23.04
C PHE A 209 23.59 6.07 -23.79
N GLY A 210 22.61 6.85 -23.35
CA GLY A 210 22.32 8.17 -23.91
C GLY A 210 23.53 9.11 -23.84
N PHE A 211 24.21 9.16 -22.69
CA PHE A 211 25.44 9.94 -22.50
C PHE A 211 26.60 9.42 -23.36
N SER A 212 26.72 8.10 -23.51
CA SER A 212 27.83 7.46 -24.23
C SER A 212 27.91 7.86 -25.70
N THR A 213 26.81 8.35 -26.27
CA THR A 213 26.76 8.82 -27.66
C THR A 213 27.75 9.95 -27.93
N PHE A 214 28.11 10.75 -26.92
CA PHE A 214 29.17 11.76 -27.05
C PHE A 214 30.57 11.18 -27.32
N PHE A 215 30.81 9.91 -26.96
CA PHE A 215 32.06 9.22 -27.29
C PHE A 215 32.05 8.62 -28.71
N LEU A 216 30.88 8.51 -29.35
CA LEU A 216 30.80 8.10 -30.75
C LEU A 216 31.31 9.20 -31.66
N SER A 217 31.94 8.80 -32.76
CA SER A 217 32.42 9.72 -33.78
C SER A 217 31.31 10.65 -34.25
N SER A 218 31.60 11.94 -34.32
CA SER A 218 30.69 12.97 -34.80
C SER A 218 30.27 12.80 -36.27
N LYS A 219 30.94 11.94 -37.04
CA LYS A 219 30.53 11.54 -38.40
C LYS A 219 29.42 10.49 -38.43
N ARG A 220 29.18 9.81 -37.30
CA ARG A 220 28.22 8.71 -37.14
C ARG A 220 26.94 9.21 -36.48
N LEU A 221 26.33 10.24 -37.09
CA LEU A 221 25.15 10.90 -36.52
C LEU A 221 23.92 10.01 -36.54
N GLU A 222 23.75 9.20 -37.59
CA GLU A 222 22.65 8.26 -37.68
C GLU A 222 22.71 7.23 -36.55
N GLU A 223 23.89 6.68 -36.27
CA GLU A 223 24.08 5.73 -35.17
C GLU A 223 23.85 6.39 -33.80
N ARG A 224 24.29 7.65 -33.61
CA ARG A 224 24.02 8.42 -32.39
C ARG A 224 22.52 8.62 -32.17
N LEU A 225 21.82 9.09 -33.19
CA LEU A 225 20.37 9.34 -33.14
C LEU A 225 19.60 8.04 -32.88
N THR A 226 20.06 6.93 -33.46
CA THR A 226 19.49 5.59 -33.23
C THR A 226 19.62 5.18 -31.76
N VAL A 227 20.81 5.31 -31.15
CA VAL A 227 21.03 4.98 -29.73
C VAL A 227 20.21 5.89 -28.81
N ILE A 228 20.16 7.20 -29.09
CA ILE A 228 19.37 8.17 -28.31
C ILE A 228 17.88 7.84 -28.39
N GLY A 229 17.35 7.62 -29.59
CA GLY A 229 15.93 7.33 -29.81
C GLY A 229 15.51 6.01 -29.15
N ALA A 230 16.27 4.93 -29.38
CA ALA A 230 16.00 3.63 -28.78
C ALA A 230 16.11 3.68 -27.24
N GLY A 231 17.14 4.34 -26.70
CA GLY A 231 17.32 4.50 -25.26
C GLY A 231 16.22 5.33 -24.60
N MET A 232 15.77 6.40 -25.25
CA MET A 232 14.67 7.24 -24.76
C MET A 232 13.34 6.48 -24.74
N ILE A 233 13.03 5.70 -25.79
CA ILE A 233 11.85 4.81 -25.80
C ILE A 233 11.93 3.79 -24.67
N GLY A 234 13.11 3.17 -24.46
CA GLY A 234 13.33 2.25 -23.36
C GLY A 234 13.13 2.90 -21.98
N ALA A 235 13.61 4.12 -21.79
CA ALA A 235 13.45 4.86 -20.54
C ALA A 235 11.99 5.29 -20.31
N ILE A 236 11.25 5.69 -21.36
CA ILE A 236 9.82 6.01 -21.27
C ILE A 236 9.03 4.76 -20.91
N PHE A 237 9.30 3.62 -21.56
CA PHE A 237 8.64 2.36 -21.26
C PHE A 237 8.90 1.91 -19.82
N PHE A 238 10.16 1.95 -19.37
CA PHE A 238 10.51 1.60 -17.99
C PHE A 238 9.79 2.49 -16.97
N HIS A 239 9.70 3.79 -17.23
CA HIS A 239 8.99 4.70 -16.34
C HIS A 239 7.48 4.45 -16.33
N ALA A 240 6.84 4.48 -17.51
CA ALA A 240 5.39 4.49 -17.63
C ALA A 240 4.76 3.12 -17.36
N VAL A 241 5.42 2.03 -17.74
CA VAL A 241 4.85 0.68 -17.65
C VAL A 241 5.37 -0.05 -16.42
N TYR A 242 6.66 0.03 -16.13
CA TYR A 242 7.24 -0.73 -15.02
C TYR A 242 7.10 0.01 -13.69
N LEU A 243 7.55 1.27 -13.59
CA LEU A 243 7.49 2.01 -12.32
C LEU A 243 6.06 2.50 -12.00
N LEU A 244 5.48 3.32 -12.89
CA LEU A 244 4.12 3.85 -12.69
C LEU A 244 3.04 2.76 -12.78
N GLY A 245 3.36 1.61 -13.37
CA GLY A 245 2.46 0.47 -13.42
C GLY A 245 2.37 -0.31 -12.11
N GLU A 246 3.14 0.02 -11.07
CA GLU A 246 3.09 -0.63 -9.75
C GLU A 246 2.30 0.20 -8.70
N ILE A 247 2.07 1.49 -8.96
CA ILE A 247 1.49 2.43 -7.99
C ILE A 247 0.21 3.08 -8.56
N PRO A 248 -0.66 3.66 -7.73
CA PRO A 248 -1.84 4.38 -8.21
C PRO A 248 -1.43 5.66 -8.94
N PRO A 249 -2.34 6.27 -9.72
CA PRO A 249 -2.09 7.60 -10.28
C PRO A 249 -1.96 8.64 -9.15
N LEU A 250 -0.79 9.27 -9.04
CA LEU A 250 -0.47 10.25 -7.99
C LEU A 250 -0.58 11.69 -8.49
N GLY A 251 -0.97 12.60 -7.59
CA GLY A 251 -0.98 14.05 -7.84
C GLY A 251 0.35 14.76 -7.56
N TYR A 252 1.38 14.02 -7.16
CA TYR A 252 2.70 14.53 -6.77
C TYR A 252 3.83 13.69 -7.39
N LEU A 253 5.07 14.18 -7.33
CA LEU A 253 6.25 13.48 -7.87
C LEU A 253 6.92 12.60 -6.81
N THR A 254 7.16 11.34 -7.16
CA THR A 254 7.96 10.38 -6.39
C THR A 254 9.45 10.56 -6.62
N ILE A 255 10.30 9.92 -5.80
CA ILE A 255 11.75 9.86 -6.05
C ILE A 255 12.03 9.20 -7.41
N ALA A 256 11.29 8.14 -7.77
CA ALA A 256 11.40 7.47 -9.06
C ALA A 256 11.15 8.45 -10.22
N ASP A 257 10.08 9.26 -10.16
CA ASP A 257 9.78 10.27 -11.18
C ASP A 257 10.94 11.26 -11.32
N LYS A 258 11.46 11.76 -10.20
CA LYS A 258 12.58 12.72 -10.16
C LYS A 258 13.84 12.14 -10.82
N ILE A 259 14.15 10.87 -10.55
CA ILE A 259 15.25 10.14 -11.21
C ILE A 259 14.97 10.04 -12.71
N MET A 260 13.80 9.58 -13.11
CA MET A 260 13.46 9.37 -14.52
C MET A 260 13.46 10.67 -15.34
N ILE A 261 12.93 11.77 -14.80
CA ILE A 261 13.00 13.09 -15.44
C ILE A 261 14.46 13.54 -15.61
N SER A 262 15.31 13.23 -14.64
CA SER A 262 16.76 13.51 -14.75
C SER A 262 17.42 12.67 -15.85
N ILE A 263 17.03 11.40 -16.01
CA ILE A 263 17.47 10.56 -17.14
C ILE A 263 16.96 11.11 -18.48
N TYR A 264 15.71 11.60 -18.55
CA TYR A 264 15.19 12.25 -19.76
C TYR A 264 15.97 13.50 -20.13
N SER A 265 16.44 14.25 -19.14
CA SER A 265 17.30 15.41 -19.38
C SER A 265 18.64 15.02 -20.02
N ILE A 266 19.21 13.87 -19.64
CA ILE A 266 20.43 13.34 -20.27
C ILE A 266 20.15 13.02 -21.75
N PHE A 267 19.09 12.28 -22.05
CA PHE A 267 18.72 11.98 -23.43
C PHE A 267 18.43 13.23 -24.25
N SER A 268 17.73 14.21 -23.66
CA SER A 268 17.41 15.49 -24.30
C SER A 268 18.68 16.28 -24.63
N MET A 269 19.66 16.31 -23.72
CA MET A 269 20.94 16.97 -23.95
C MET A 269 21.80 16.23 -24.97
N SER A 270 21.80 14.90 -24.98
CA SER A 270 22.44 14.09 -26.03
C SER A 270 21.82 14.35 -27.40
N PHE A 271 20.50 14.43 -27.47
CA PHE A 271 19.78 14.77 -28.69
C PHE A 271 20.11 16.18 -29.18
N LEU A 272 20.14 17.17 -28.28
CA LEU A 272 20.56 18.54 -28.60
C LEU A 272 21.99 18.56 -29.14
N GLY A 273 22.91 17.81 -28.55
CA GLY A 273 24.28 17.69 -29.04
C GLY A 273 24.35 17.13 -30.46
N ALA A 274 23.57 16.08 -30.76
CA ALA A 274 23.48 15.53 -32.11
C ALA A 274 22.91 16.54 -33.13
N ILE A 275 21.89 17.31 -32.76
CA ILE A 275 21.33 18.37 -33.62
C ILE A 275 22.34 19.47 -33.88
N LEU A 276 23.06 19.95 -32.85
CA LEU A 276 24.09 20.96 -33.00
C LEU A 276 25.20 20.49 -33.96
N GLN A 277 25.57 19.21 -33.86
CA GLN A 277 26.54 18.58 -34.74
C GLN A 277 26.04 18.50 -36.19
N GLN A 278 24.78 18.10 -36.40
CA GLN A 278 24.14 18.06 -37.72
C GLN A 278 24.08 19.46 -38.35
N ASN A 279 23.69 20.47 -37.58
CA ASN A 279 23.62 21.85 -38.04
C ASN A 279 25.00 22.39 -38.44
N HIS A 280 26.03 22.04 -37.69
CA HIS A 280 27.41 22.40 -38.02
C HIS A 280 27.88 21.74 -39.33
N GLN A 281 27.58 20.44 -39.52
CA GLN A 281 27.86 19.73 -40.77
C GLN A 281 27.16 20.37 -41.97
N ASN A 282 25.85 20.62 -41.85
CA ASN A 282 25.06 21.26 -42.90
C ASN A 282 25.61 22.65 -43.28
N LYS A 283 26.14 23.41 -42.31
CA LYS A 283 26.77 24.71 -42.57
C LYS A 283 28.06 24.57 -43.37
N LEU A 284 28.95 23.65 -42.97
CA LEU A 284 30.22 23.41 -43.67
C LEU A 284 29.99 22.94 -45.11
N GLU A 285 28.99 22.08 -45.33
CA GLU A 285 28.58 21.64 -46.67
C GLU A 285 28.11 22.81 -47.55
N ARG A 286 27.29 23.72 -46.99
CA ARG A 286 26.85 24.93 -47.71
C ARG A 286 28.00 25.86 -48.08
N GLU A 287 29.02 25.95 -47.23
CA GLU A 287 30.19 26.81 -47.42
C GLU A 287 31.31 26.12 -48.23
N ASN A 288 31.08 24.89 -48.73
CA ASN A 288 32.09 24.04 -49.39
C ASN A 288 33.39 23.88 -48.58
N GLN A 289 33.28 23.92 -47.25
CA GLN A 289 34.40 23.77 -46.33
C GLN A 289 34.59 22.30 -45.95
N GLN A 290 35.85 21.91 -45.78
CA GLN A 290 36.17 20.54 -45.39
C GLN A 290 35.85 20.31 -43.90
N TYR A 291 35.21 19.18 -43.60
CA TYR A 291 34.86 18.81 -42.22
C TYR A 291 36.10 18.65 -41.34
N SER A 292 36.25 19.54 -40.35
CA SER A 292 37.27 19.47 -39.33
C SER A 292 36.78 18.64 -38.14
N VAL A 293 37.45 17.53 -37.88
CA VAL A 293 37.16 16.66 -36.72
C VAL A 293 37.44 17.40 -35.40
N VAL A 294 38.35 18.37 -35.40
CA VAL A 294 38.74 19.13 -34.21
C VAL A 294 37.60 20.00 -33.69
N ASP A 295 36.88 20.68 -34.59
CA ASP A 295 35.77 21.57 -34.22
C ASP A 295 34.55 20.78 -33.74
N ALA A 296 34.29 19.63 -34.37
CA ALA A 296 33.27 18.69 -33.95
C ALA A 296 33.51 18.14 -32.52
N LEU A 297 34.77 17.78 -32.23
CA LEU A 297 35.15 17.31 -30.88
C LEU A 297 34.98 18.39 -29.82
N ALA A 298 35.04 19.67 -30.17
CA ALA A 298 34.81 20.76 -29.23
C ALA A 298 33.35 20.82 -28.75
N ILE A 299 32.38 20.56 -29.65
CA ILE A 299 30.96 20.47 -29.31
C ILE A 299 30.73 19.32 -28.34
N ASP A 300 31.21 18.12 -28.68
CA ASP A 300 31.05 16.94 -27.83
C ASP A 300 31.71 17.12 -26.45
N LYS A 301 32.92 17.71 -26.39
CA LYS A 301 33.59 18.02 -25.12
C LYS A 301 32.80 19.00 -24.25
N LYS A 302 32.14 19.96 -24.86
CA LYS A 302 31.26 20.89 -24.13
C LYS A 302 30.04 20.15 -23.60
N MET A 303 29.36 19.37 -24.45
CA MET A 303 28.16 18.62 -24.06
C MET A 303 28.46 17.57 -22.98
N MET A 304 29.59 16.85 -23.06
CA MET A 304 30.01 15.91 -22.01
C MET A 304 30.13 16.54 -20.62
N LYS A 305 30.49 17.82 -20.53
CA LYS A 305 30.55 18.56 -19.26
C LYS A 305 29.18 19.09 -18.84
N VAL A 306 28.43 19.66 -19.78
CA VAL A 306 27.16 20.33 -19.49
C VAL A 306 26.05 19.34 -19.16
N THR A 307 25.96 18.21 -19.87
CA THR A 307 24.90 17.22 -19.71
C THR A 307 24.76 16.69 -18.27
N PRO A 308 25.81 16.18 -17.59
CA PRO A 308 25.66 15.69 -16.22
C PRO A 308 25.33 16.82 -15.24
N ILE A 309 25.91 18.02 -15.42
CA ILE A 309 25.59 19.18 -14.58
C ILE A 309 24.12 19.55 -14.72
N PHE A 310 23.61 19.62 -15.95
CA PHE A 310 22.21 19.93 -16.22
C PHE A 310 21.27 18.89 -15.59
N ALA A 311 21.58 17.60 -15.76
CA ALA A 311 20.78 16.52 -15.16
C ALA A 311 20.78 16.59 -13.63
N THR A 312 21.91 16.87 -13.00
CA THR A 312 21.99 17.06 -11.55
C THR A 312 21.21 18.30 -11.10
N VAL A 313 21.28 19.42 -11.82
CA VAL A 313 20.50 20.63 -11.50
C VAL A 313 19.00 20.35 -11.60
N VAL A 314 18.56 19.63 -12.64
CA VAL A 314 17.16 19.21 -12.79
C VAL A 314 16.74 18.33 -11.61
N PHE A 315 17.54 17.32 -11.25
CA PHE A 315 17.25 16.45 -10.11
C PHE A 315 17.11 17.24 -8.81
N VAL A 316 18.10 18.10 -8.50
CA VAL A 316 18.13 18.91 -7.27
C VAL A 316 16.95 19.89 -7.23
N MET A 317 16.64 20.53 -8.35
CA MET A 317 15.50 21.44 -8.45
C MET A 317 14.19 20.71 -8.16
N LEU A 318 13.98 19.53 -8.74
CA LEU A 318 12.78 18.71 -8.53
C LEU A 318 12.72 18.13 -7.11
N TYR A 319 13.87 17.84 -6.50
CA TYR A 319 13.93 17.34 -5.13
C TYR A 319 13.36 18.35 -4.13
N PHE A 320 13.56 19.65 -4.36
CA PHE A 320 13.06 20.72 -3.50
C PHE A 320 11.67 21.28 -3.91
N LEU A 321 11.09 20.82 -5.03
CA LEU A 321 9.85 21.39 -5.58
C LEU A 321 8.57 20.73 -5.04
N THR A 322 8.69 19.82 -4.07
CA THR A 322 7.60 18.97 -3.57
C THR A 322 7.50 19.02 -2.06
#